data_AF-A0A427SZ24-F1
#
_entry.id   AF-A0A427SZ24-F1
#
_cell.length_a   1.000
_cell.length_b   1.000
_cell.length_c   1.000
_cell.angle_alpha   90.00
_cell.angle_beta   90.00
_cell.angle_gamma   90.00
#
_symmetry.space_group_name_H-M   'P 1'
#
loop_
_entity.id
_entity.type
_entity.pdbx_description
1 polymer ?
#
loop_
_entity_poly.entity_id
_entity_poly.type
_entity_poly.pdbx_seq_one_letter_code
_entity_poly.pdbx_strand_id
1 'polypeptide(L)'
;MFSRIWDSIRRGRHVELYLVLVVSTVAVVLAILDVGSQRLVSTLTVTALGLTGFALIEQRIAVQAGLDRLADIGARAKFQDEPVLDLPSALKNSSLVMLAGVDLSRTFGRYEAELKDYVQAGKRLRVMLYDPEGTALDHAVVRSRRHFSRDREVALIENSCYDFLTLRALSSADGVEVRLSQVPFPYGVVAADYRSENGSICLKHYTFKGESYDKPWICLASADGRWYAQFAGEIDSYWDEARPVVA
;
A
#
# COMPACT_ATOMS: atom_id res chain seq x y z
N MET A 1 28.83 36.57 11.86
CA MET A 1 27.69 35.96 12.59
C MET A 1 26.42 36.81 12.47
N PHE A 2 26.49 38.12 12.73
CA PHE A 2 25.36 39.07 12.59
C PHE A 2 24.73 39.15 11.18
N SER A 3 25.51 39.01 10.10
CA SER A 3 24.98 39.03 8.72
C SER A 3 24.06 37.84 8.40
N ARG A 4 24.30 36.66 9.00
CA ARG A 4 23.44 35.48 8.83
C ARG A 4 22.12 35.60 9.60
N ILE A 5 22.10 36.32 10.71
CA ILE A 5 20.89 36.59 11.50
C ILE A 5 19.98 37.56 10.74
N TRP A 6 20.57 38.59 10.12
CA TRP A 6 19.84 39.58 9.32
C TRP A 6 19.16 38.97 8.09
N ASP A 7 19.85 38.07 7.38
CA ASP A 7 19.29 37.36 6.22
C ASP A 7 18.21 36.32 6.58
N SER A 8 18.18 35.82 7.82
CA SER A 8 17.13 34.94 8.32
C SER A 8 15.86 35.73 8.65
N ILE A 9 16.01 36.89 9.30
CA ILE A 9 14.92 37.81 9.64
C ILE A 9 14.23 38.32 8.37
N ARG A 10 15.01 38.68 7.34
CA ARG A 10 14.49 39.22 6.07
C ARG A 10 13.70 38.19 5.23
N ARG A 11 13.89 36.90 5.50
CA ARG A 11 13.22 35.79 4.78
C ARG A 11 12.01 35.23 5.53
N GLY A 12 11.59 35.85 6.64
CA GLY A 12 10.39 35.45 7.39
C GLY A 12 10.46 34.07 8.04
N ARG A 13 11.65 33.43 8.08
CA ARG A 13 11.84 32.12 8.69
C ARG A 13 12.36 32.27 10.11
N HIS A 14 11.68 31.63 11.06
CA HIS A 14 12.04 31.58 12.48
C HIS A 14 11.91 32.92 13.24
N VAL A 15 11.01 33.81 12.81
CA VAL A 15 10.74 35.10 13.48
C VAL A 15 10.32 34.89 14.95
N GLU A 16 9.58 33.82 15.21
CA GLU A 16 9.12 33.40 16.53
C GLU A 16 10.29 33.13 17.49
N LEU A 17 11.31 32.38 17.05
CA LEU A 17 12.51 32.08 17.84
C LEU A 17 13.30 33.34 18.20
N TYR A 18 13.38 34.30 17.28
CA TYR A 18 14.02 35.60 17.57
C TYR A 18 13.20 36.41 18.58
N LEU A 19 11.87 36.35 18.49
CA LEU A 19 10.98 37.00 19.45
C LEU A 19 11.12 36.37 20.85
N VAL A 20 11.18 35.03 20.97
CA VAL A 20 11.49 34.35 22.25
C VAL A 20 12.80 34.87 22.84
N LEU A 21 13.85 34.91 22.01
CA LEU A 21 15.19 35.27 22.46
C LEU A 21 15.24 36.69 23.00
N VAL A 22 14.59 37.63 22.29
CA VAL A 22 14.51 39.04 22.70
C VAL A 22 13.70 39.16 23.99
N VAL A 23 12.50 38.57 24.06
CA VAL A 23 11.64 38.63 25.25
C VAL A 23 12.33 38.00 26.46
N SER A 24 13.01 36.86 26.29
CA SER A 24 13.74 36.19 27.37
C SER A 24 14.93 37.02 27.84
N THR A 25 15.66 37.66 26.92
CA THR A 25 16.81 38.53 27.25
C THR A 25 16.34 39.78 28.01
N VAL A 26 15.26 40.42 27.58
CA VAL A 26 14.65 41.56 28.28
C VAL A 26 14.16 41.17 29.67
N ALA A 27 13.53 40.00 29.81
CA ALA A 27 13.08 39.49 31.10
C ALA A 27 14.25 39.25 32.07
N VAL A 28 15.36 38.68 31.59
CA VAL A 28 16.58 38.48 32.38
C VAL A 28 17.20 39.81 32.81
N VAL A 29 17.30 40.79 31.90
CA VAL A 29 17.85 42.12 32.23
C VAL A 29 16.98 42.85 33.26
N LEU A 30 15.66 42.81 33.11
CA LEU A 30 14.73 43.42 34.08
C LEU A 30 14.78 42.75 35.45
N ALA A 31 14.98 41.43 35.50
CA ALA A 31 15.16 40.69 36.75
C ALA A 31 16.48 41.05 37.45
N ILE A 32 17.57 41.25 36.70
CA ILE A 32 18.88 41.65 37.25
C ILE A 32 18.84 43.07 37.83
N LEU A 33 18.11 43.98 37.19
CA LEU A 33 18.01 45.37 37.64
C LEU A 33 17.00 45.58 38.79
N ASP A 34 16.27 44.53 39.19
CA ASP A 34 15.25 44.53 40.25
C ASP A 34 14.11 45.58 40.02
N VAL A 35 13.87 45.97 38.75
CA VAL A 35 12.90 47.03 38.38
C VAL A 35 11.51 46.46 38.06
N GLY A 36 11.14 45.30 38.62
CA GLY A 36 9.91 44.60 38.21
C GLY A 36 9.22 43.86 39.36
N SER A 37 7.89 44.01 39.44
CA SER A 37 7.10 43.17 40.35
C SER A 37 7.30 41.69 40.01
N GLN A 38 7.38 40.82 41.02
CA GLN A 38 7.56 39.37 40.85
C GLN A 38 6.53 38.74 39.88
N ARG A 39 5.34 39.36 39.75
CA ARG A 39 4.29 38.99 38.79
C ARG A 39 4.66 39.24 37.33
N LEU A 40 5.44 40.29 37.03
CA LEU A 40 5.91 40.56 35.66
C LEU A 40 6.92 39.51 35.21
N VAL A 41 7.86 39.14 36.09
CA VAL A 41 8.90 38.14 35.79
C VAL A 41 8.27 36.75 35.56
N SER A 42 7.29 36.35 36.39
CA SER A 42 6.59 35.08 36.20
C SER A 42 5.78 35.04 34.91
N THR A 43 5.07 36.12 34.58
CA THR A 43 4.30 36.23 33.33
C THR A 43 5.21 36.14 32.11
N LEU A 44 6.33 36.87 32.11
CA LEU A 44 7.31 36.84 31.03
C LEU A 44 7.93 35.44 30.85
N THR A 45 8.23 34.76 31.94
CA THR A 45 8.80 33.40 31.89
C THR A 45 7.81 32.40 31.31
N VAL A 46 6.53 32.45 31.71
CA VAL A 46 5.47 31.58 31.17
C VAL A 46 5.23 31.87 29.69
N THR A 47 5.22 33.14 29.27
CA THR A 47 5.10 33.50 27.86
C THR A 47 6.29 32.97 27.04
N ALA A 48 7.51 33.11 27.54
CA ALA A 48 8.71 32.60 26.87
C ALA A 48 8.68 31.06 26.75
N LEU A 49 8.27 30.36 27.80
CA LEU A 49 8.09 28.91 27.80
C LEU A 49 7.01 28.46 26.80
N GLY A 50 5.86 29.14 26.77
CA GLY A 50 4.78 28.85 25.83
C GLY A 50 5.22 29.01 24.37
N LEU A 51 5.96 30.07 24.07
CA LEU A 51 6.43 30.36 22.71
C LEU A 51 7.56 29.40 22.30
N THR A 52 8.40 28.97 23.24
CA THR A 52 9.37 27.89 23.02
C THR A 52 8.68 26.55 22.75
N GLY A 53 7.64 26.22 23.52
CA GLY A 53 6.84 25.01 23.31
C GLY A 53 6.19 24.99 21.93
N PHE A 54 5.63 26.11 21.49
CA PHE A 54 5.06 26.26 20.15
C PHE A 54 6.11 26.06 19.05
N ALA A 55 7.27 26.72 19.16
CA ALA A 55 8.37 26.58 18.21
C ALA A 55 8.90 25.13 18.12
N LEU A 56 8.95 24.40 19.24
CA LEU A 56 9.34 22.98 19.26
C LEU A 56 8.31 22.08 18.57
N ILE A 57 7.02 22.38 18.71
CA ILE A 57 5.95 21.65 18.01
C ILE A 57 6.06 21.86 16.51
N GLU A 58 6.20 23.12 16.06
CA GLU A 58 6.38 23.41 14.63
C GLU A 58 7.64 22.75 14.05
N GLN A 59 8.76 22.83 14.79
CA GLN A 59 10.00 22.18 14.37
C GLN A 59 9.81 20.66 14.25
N ARG A 60 9.09 20.04 15.19
CA ARG A 60 8.81 18.60 15.14
C ARG A 60 7.97 18.24 13.92
N ILE A 61 6.95 19.04 13.60
CA ILE A 61 6.11 18.84 12.40
C ILE A 61 6.95 18.99 11.12
N ALA A 62 7.80 20.02 11.04
CA ALA A 62 8.66 20.27 9.88
C ALA A 62 9.72 19.18 9.68
N VAL A 63 10.33 18.70 10.78
CA VAL A 63 11.28 17.57 10.74
C VAL A 63 10.57 16.29 10.30
N GLN A 64 9.38 16.01 10.82
CA GLN A 64 8.60 14.83 10.42
C GLN A 64 8.28 14.88 8.93
N ALA A 65 7.78 16.01 8.42
CA ALA A 65 7.50 16.19 7.00
C ALA A 65 8.76 16.09 6.12
N GLY A 66 9.92 16.50 6.65
CA GLY A 66 11.21 16.34 5.98
C GLY A 66 11.67 14.87 5.92
N LEU A 67 11.47 14.13 7.01
CA LEU A 67 11.75 12.69 7.06
C LEU A 67 10.81 11.90 6.15
N ASP A 68 9.53 12.25 6.09
CA ASP A 68 8.56 11.62 5.19
C ASP A 68 8.98 11.82 3.72
N ARG A 69 9.43 13.03 3.36
CA ARG A 69 9.98 13.32 2.02
C ARG A 69 11.28 12.56 1.74
N LEU A 70 12.15 12.40 2.72
CA LEU A 70 13.40 11.63 2.56
C LEU A 70 13.15 10.12 2.48
N ALA A 71 12.12 9.61 3.18
CA ALA A 71 11.64 8.24 3.02
C ALA A 71 11.12 8.00 1.59
N ASP A 72 10.50 9.01 0.97
CA ASP A 72 10.12 8.95 -0.44
C ASP A 72 11.30 9.05 -1.42
N ILE A 73 12.36 9.78 -1.08
CA ILE A 73 13.57 9.91 -1.93
C ILE A 73 14.50 8.68 -1.79
N GLY A 74 14.43 7.94 -0.69
CA GLY A 74 15.39 6.88 -0.34
C GLY A 74 15.20 5.51 -0.99
N ALA A 75 14.06 5.21 -1.62
CA ALA A 75 13.75 3.86 -2.07
C ALA A 75 13.95 3.66 -3.58
N ARG A 76 15.16 3.20 -3.94
CA ARG A 76 15.35 2.28 -5.07
C ARG A 76 14.35 1.13 -4.91
N ALA A 77 13.45 0.91 -5.87
CA ALA A 77 12.44 -0.16 -5.95
C ALA A 77 11.93 -0.70 -4.58
N LYS A 78 10.74 -0.25 -4.15
CA LYS A 78 10.06 -0.69 -2.91
C LYS A 78 9.59 -2.17 -3.05
N PHE A 79 10.51 -3.12 -2.88
CA PHE A 79 10.17 -4.53 -2.68
C PHE A 79 9.77 -4.77 -1.24
N GLN A 80 8.76 -5.60 -1.03
CA GLN A 80 8.24 -5.90 0.30
C GLN A 80 8.31 -7.41 0.55
N ASP A 81 8.73 -7.78 1.76
CA ASP A 81 8.82 -9.18 2.20
C ASP A 81 7.42 -9.78 2.42
N GLU A 82 6.46 -8.94 2.84
CA GLU A 82 5.05 -9.28 3.00
C GLU A 82 4.18 -8.44 2.05
N PRO A 83 3.02 -8.96 1.59
CA PRO A 83 2.11 -8.16 0.80
C PRO A 83 1.61 -6.98 1.63
N VAL A 84 1.92 -5.73 1.24
CA VAL A 84 1.33 -4.55 1.89
C VAL A 84 -0.18 -4.48 1.68
N LEU A 85 -0.70 -5.06 0.59
CA LEU A 85 -2.13 -5.25 0.44
C LEU A 85 -2.58 -6.49 1.22
N ASP A 86 -2.96 -6.25 2.47
CA ASP A 86 -3.72 -7.19 3.27
C ASP A 86 -5.06 -7.49 2.58
N LEU A 87 -5.24 -8.72 2.11
CA LEU A 87 -6.43 -9.12 1.35
C LEU A 87 -7.74 -8.87 2.14
N PRO A 88 -7.85 -9.21 3.44
CA PRO A 88 -8.98 -8.80 4.28
C PRO A 88 -9.28 -7.29 4.20
N SER A 89 -8.27 -6.44 4.33
CA SER A 89 -8.42 -4.99 4.20
C SER A 89 -8.88 -4.57 2.81
N ALA A 90 -8.35 -5.20 1.76
CA ALA A 90 -8.76 -4.98 0.38
C ALA A 90 -10.23 -5.35 0.16
N LEU A 91 -10.66 -6.53 0.63
CA LEU A 91 -12.05 -6.99 0.56
C LEU A 91 -12.98 -6.04 1.34
N LYS A 92 -12.58 -5.59 2.52
CA LYS A 92 -13.41 -4.67 3.32
C LYS A 92 -13.65 -3.34 2.61
N ASN A 93 -12.61 -2.75 2.02
CA ASN A 93 -12.63 -1.35 1.61
C ASN A 93 -12.89 -1.12 0.11
N SER A 94 -12.88 -2.17 -0.71
CA SER A 94 -13.04 -2.03 -2.17
C SER A 94 -14.41 -2.49 -2.67
N SER A 95 -14.77 -2.05 -3.88
CA SER A 95 -15.97 -2.47 -4.62
C SER A 95 -15.69 -3.60 -5.62
N LEU A 96 -14.45 -3.67 -6.11
CA LEU A 96 -13.93 -4.66 -7.03
C LEU A 96 -12.60 -5.22 -6.52
N VAL A 97 -12.50 -6.54 -6.38
CA VAL A 97 -11.24 -7.26 -6.16
C VAL A 97 -10.97 -8.20 -7.33
N MET A 98 -9.73 -8.19 -7.78
CA MET A 98 -9.20 -9.09 -8.80
C MET A 98 -8.08 -9.94 -8.20
N LEU A 99 -8.22 -11.25 -8.30
CA LEU A 99 -7.23 -12.24 -7.89
C LEU A 99 -6.74 -12.98 -9.12
N ALA A 100 -5.42 -13.05 -9.32
CA ALA A 100 -4.84 -13.91 -10.34
C ALA A 100 -3.73 -14.80 -9.77
N GLY A 101 -3.76 -16.08 -10.09
CA GLY A 101 -2.74 -17.02 -9.65
C GLY A 101 -2.76 -18.33 -10.43
N VAL A 102 -1.85 -19.24 -10.11
CA VAL A 102 -1.84 -20.58 -10.75
C VAL A 102 -3.13 -21.31 -10.40
N ASP A 103 -3.34 -21.60 -9.12
CA ASP A 103 -4.49 -22.33 -8.58
C ASP A 103 -5.33 -21.50 -7.59
N LEU A 104 -4.69 -20.65 -6.79
CA LEU A 104 -5.31 -19.88 -5.70
C LEU A 104 -6.01 -20.71 -4.60
N SER A 105 -5.83 -22.04 -4.53
CA SER A 105 -6.46 -22.91 -3.53
C SER A 105 -6.17 -22.46 -2.09
N ARG A 106 -4.91 -22.10 -1.81
CA ARG A 106 -4.50 -21.58 -0.49
C ARG A 106 -5.07 -20.20 -0.19
N THR A 107 -5.31 -19.38 -1.22
CA THR A 107 -5.92 -18.07 -1.04
C THR A 107 -7.39 -18.24 -0.70
N PHE A 108 -8.12 -19.10 -1.44
CA PHE A 108 -9.52 -19.41 -1.13
C PHE A 108 -9.66 -19.98 0.28
N GLY A 109 -8.95 -21.07 0.59
CA GLY A 109 -9.09 -21.75 1.89
C GLY A 109 -8.66 -20.90 3.09
N ARG A 110 -7.79 -19.91 2.91
CA ARG A 110 -7.38 -18.99 3.99
C ARG A 110 -8.41 -17.88 4.23
N TYR A 111 -9.09 -17.42 3.18
CA TYR A 111 -9.93 -16.21 3.21
C TYR A 111 -11.38 -16.49 2.80
N GLU A 112 -11.84 -17.74 2.95
CA GLU A 112 -13.16 -18.18 2.50
C GLU A 112 -14.28 -17.36 3.16
N ALA A 113 -14.17 -17.10 4.47
CA ALA A 113 -15.16 -16.32 5.21
C ALA A 113 -15.25 -14.89 4.69
N GLU A 114 -14.11 -14.22 4.53
CA GLU A 114 -14.03 -12.85 4.03
C GLU A 114 -14.51 -12.73 2.58
N LEU A 115 -14.22 -13.73 1.74
CA LEU A 115 -14.71 -13.79 0.37
C LEU A 115 -16.23 -13.96 0.31
N LYS A 116 -16.81 -14.81 1.18
CA LYS A 116 -18.27 -14.94 1.30
C LYS A 116 -18.92 -13.63 1.71
N ASP A 117 -18.42 -12.99 2.77
CA ASP A 117 -18.93 -11.70 3.24
C ASP A 117 -18.83 -10.62 2.15
N TYR A 118 -17.70 -10.58 1.44
CA TYR A 118 -17.46 -9.66 0.33
C TYR A 118 -18.50 -9.78 -0.78
N VAL A 119 -18.74 -11.02 -1.22
CA VAL A 119 -19.65 -11.35 -2.32
C VAL A 119 -21.11 -11.16 -1.91
N GLN A 120 -21.48 -11.52 -0.67
CA GLN A 120 -22.81 -11.28 -0.09
C GLN A 120 -23.14 -9.80 0.04
N ALA A 121 -22.13 -8.95 0.25
CA ALA A 121 -22.28 -7.50 0.24
C ALA A 121 -22.52 -6.91 -1.17
N GLY A 122 -22.67 -7.75 -2.21
CA GLY A 122 -22.94 -7.33 -3.59
C GLY A 122 -21.73 -6.75 -4.31
N LYS A 123 -20.53 -6.99 -3.78
CA LYS A 123 -19.27 -6.51 -4.37
C LYS A 123 -18.78 -7.47 -5.46
N ARG A 124 -17.89 -6.98 -6.31
CA ARG A 124 -17.44 -7.69 -7.51
C ARG A 124 -16.11 -8.39 -7.28
N LEU A 125 -16.10 -9.71 -7.45
CA LEU A 125 -14.91 -10.54 -7.38
C LEU A 125 -14.58 -11.09 -8.77
N ARG A 126 -13.37 -10.81 -9.24
CA ARG A 126 -12.79 -11.39 -10.44
C ARG A 126 -11.67 -12.34 -10.07
N VAL A 127 -11.71 -13.54 -10.63
CA VAL A 127 -10.73 -14.58 -10.36
C VAL A 127 -10.19 -15.11 -11.67
N MET A 128 -8.87 -15.11 -11.82
CA MET A 128 -8.19 -15.65 -12.99
C MET A 128 -7.18 -16.71 -12.58
N LEU A 129 -7.37 -17.92 -13.09
CA LEU A 129 -6.51 -19.08 -12.85
C LEU A 129 -5.80 -19.48 -14.14
N TYR A 130 -4.81 -20.37 -14.03
CA TYR A 130 -4.24 -21.00 -15.22
C TYR A 130 -5.22 -22.00 -15.82
N ASP A 131 -5.29 -22.08 -17.15
CA ASP A 131 -6.04 -23.13 -17.82
C ASP A 131 -5.32 -24.49 -17.61
N PRO A 132 -6.00 -25.53 -17.05
CA PRO A 132 -5.40 -26.83 -16.82
C PRO A 132 -4.99 -27.56 -18.12
N GLU A 133 -5.59 -27.19 -19.25
CA GLU A 133 -5.25 -27.71 -20.57
C GLU A 133 -4.26 -26.81 -21.32
N GLY A 134 -3.93 -25.64 -20.75
CA GLY A 134 -3.10 -24.62 -21.37
C GLY A 134 -1.60 -24.75 -21.10
N THR A 135 -0.80 -24.13 -21.96
CA THR A 135 0.66 -24.09 -21.85
C THR A 135 1.14 -23.27 -20.64
N ALA A 136 0.32 -22.34 -20.12
CA ALA A 136 0.63 -21.61 -18.89
C ALA A 136 0.98 -22.54 -17.72
N LEU A 137 0.26 -23.64 -17.58
CA LEU A 137 0.51 -24.63 -16.53
C LEU A 137 1.86 -25.32 -16.70
N ASP A 138 2.22 -25.70 -17.93
CA ASP A 138 3.50 -26.32 -18.22
C ASP A 138 4.67 -25.37 -17.86
N HIS A 139 4.51 -24.07 -18.13
CA HIS A 139 5.47 -23.05 -17.70
C HIS A 139 5.57 -22.93 -16.16
N ALA A 140 4.45 -23.03 -15.43
CA ALA A 140 4.47 -23.05 -13.97
C ALA A 140 5.22 -24.27 -13.42
N VAL A 141 5.01 -25.45 -14.00
CA VAL A 141 5.69 -26.70 -13.63
C VAL A 141 7.20 -26.56 -13.83
N VAL A 142 7.64 -26.10 -15.01
CA VAL A 142 9.08 -25.93 -15.34
C VAL A 142 9.76 -24.90 -14.42
N ARG A 143 9.02 -23.85 -14.04
CA ARG A 143 9.50 -22.79 -13.16
C ARG A 143 9.68 -23.25 -11.72
N SER A 144 8.91 -24.24 -11.26
CA SER A 144 8.99 -24.76 -9.90
C SER A 144 10.27 -25.57 -9.67
N ARG A 145 10.97 -25.31 -8.55
CA ARG A 145 12.06 -26.19 -8.08
C ARG A 145 11.54 -27.43 -7.37
N ARG A 146 10.36 -27.34 -6.73
CA ARG A 146 9.72 -28.48 -6.06
C ARG A 146 9.14 -29.42 -7.10
N HIS A 147 9.06 -30.70 -6.76
CA HIS A 147 8.40 -31.71 -7.59
C HIS A 147 6.92 -31.31 -7.74
N PHE A 148 6.62 -30.69 -8.87
CA PHE A 148 5.34 -30.09 -9.21
C PHE A 148 4.64 -31.09 -10.12
N SER A 149 3.70 -31.88 -9.59
CA SER A 149 2.91 -32.80 -10.41
C SER A 149 1.87 -31.99 -11.15
N ARG A 150 1.87 -32.08 -12.49
CA ARG A 150 0.87 -31.45 -13.35
C ARG A 150 -0.54 -31.89 -12.95
N ASP A 151 -0.75 -33.19 -12.75
CA ASP A 151 -2.06 -33.75 -12.38
C ASP A 151 -2.56 -33.20 -11.04
N ARG A 152 -1.66 -33.03 -10.06
CA ARG A 152 -2.02 -32.40 -8.79
C ARG A 152 -2.46 -30.95 -8.99
N GLU A 153 -1.76 -30.20 -9.83
CA GLU A 153 -2.08 -28.79 -10.05
C GLU A 153 -3.38 -28.62 -10.84
N VAL A 154 -3.64 -29.50 -11.81
CA VAL A 154 -4.94 -29.58 -12.51
C VAL A 154 -6.07 -29.74 -11.49
N ALA A 155 -5.96 -30.71 -10.59
CA ALA A 155 -6.96 -30.93 -9.55
C ALA A 155 -7.13 -29.72 -8.61
N LEU A 156 -6.04 -29.01 -8.28
CA LEU A 156 -6.11 -27.79 -7.46
C LEU A 156 -6.81 -26.64 -8.20
N ILE A 157 -6.55 -26.47 -9.49
CA ILE A 157 -7.21 -25.45 -10.34
C ILE A 157 -8.71 -25.77 -10.45
N GLU A 158 -9.07 -27.02 -10.74
CA GLU A 158 -10.47 -27.45 -10.85
C GLU A 158 -11.23 -27.25 -9.54
N ASN A 159 -10.66 -27.68 -8.41
CA ASN A 159 -11.25 -27.45 -7.09
C ASN A 159 -11.40 -25.95 -6.80
N SER A 160 -10.39 -25.15 -7.10
CA SER A 160 -10.47 -23.70 -6.88
C SER A 160 -11.52 -23.04 -7.77
N CYS A 161 -11.66 -23.48 -9.03
CA CYS A 161 -12.75 -23.03 -9.90
C CYS A 161 -14.11 -23.34 -9.27
N TYR A 162 -14.31 -24.59 -8.82
CA TYR A 162 -15.53 -25.00 -8.15
C TYR A 162 -15.80 -24.13 -6.91
N ASP A 163 -14.80 -23.99 -6.03
CA ASP A 163 -14.87 -23.21 -4.80
C ASP A 163 -15.28 -21.75 -5.06
N PHE A 164 -14.62 -21.06 -6.00
CA PHE A 164 -14.99 -19.69 -6.36
C PHE A 164 -16.37 -19.60 -7.04
N LEU A 165 -16.75 -20.58 -7.87
CA LEU A 165 -18.07 -20.62 -8.48
C LEU A 165 -19.18 -20.86 -7.44
N THR A 166 -18.92 -21.57 -6.34
CA THR A 166 -19.91 -21.70 -5.25
C THR A 166 -20.24 -20.36 -4.60
N LEU A 167 -19.29 -19.41 -4.57
CA LEU A 167 -19.55 -18.05 -4.08
C LEU A 167 -20.56 -17.31 -4.95
N ARG A 168 -20.65 -17.63 -6.25
CA ARG A 168 -21.61 -17.00 -7.17
C ARG A 168 -23.05 -17.21 -6.72
N ALA A 169 -23.36 -18.34 -6.09
CA ALA A 169 -24.68 -18.63 -5.53
C ALA A 169 -25.06 -17.70 -4.35
N LEU A 170 -24.07 -17.04 -3.74
CA LEU A 170 -24.27 -16.09 -2.64
C LEU A 170 -24.39 -14.63 -3.13
N SER A 171 -24.09 -14.36 -4.40
CA SER A 171 -24.21 -13.02 -5.01
C SER A 171 -25.36 -12.93 -6.01
N SER A 172 -25.67 -11.69 -6.41
CA SER A 172 -26.28 -11.44 -7.72
C SER A 172 -25.47 -12.10 -8.85
N ALA A 173 -26.13 -12.47 -9.96
CA ALA A 173 -25.56 -13.28 -11.05
C ALA A 173 -24.21 -12.81 -11.62
N ASP A 174 -23.86 -11.52 -11.42
CA ASP A 174 -22.65 -10.85 -11.94
C ASP A 174 -21.61 -10.50 -10.85
N GLY A 175 -21.80 -10.95 -9.61
CA GLY A 175 -20.92 -10.63 -8.48
C GLY A 175 -19.58 -11.38 -8.49
N VAL A 176 -19.54 -12.58 -9.07
CA VAL A 176 -18.33 -13.41 -9.16
C VAL A 176 -18.11 -13.86 -10.59
N GLU A 177 -16.93 -13.56 -11.14
CA GLU A 177 -16.47 -14.01 -12.45
C GLU A 177 -15.19 -14.83 -12.30
N VAL A 178 -15.15 -16.03 -12.86
CA VAL A 178 -13.96 -16.90 -12.89
C VAL A 178 -13.53 -17.11 -14.33
N ARG A 179 -12.25 -16.91 -14.63
CA ARG A 179 -11.66 -17.12 -15.97
C ARG A 179 -10.38 -17.94 -15.91
N LEU A 180 -10.06 -18.59 -17.03
CA LEU A 180 -8.88 -19.42 -17.22
C LEU A 180 -7.97 -18.81 -18.28
N SER A 181 -6.72 -18.55 -17.92
CA SER A 181 -5.70 -18.00 -18.82
C SER A 181 -4.85 -19.11 -19.42
N GLN A 182 -4.75 -19.14 -20.74
CA GLN A 182 -3.78 -19.97 -21.45
C GLN A 182 -2.39 -19.32 -21.53
N VAL A 183 -2.32 -17.99 -21.31
CA VAL A 183 -1.07 -17.24 -21.33
C VAL A 183 -0.47 -17.20 -19.92
N PRO A 184 0.80 -17.59 -19.74
CA PRO A 184 1.45 -17.51 -18.44
C PRO A 184 1.65 -16.03 -18.06
N PHE A 185 1.19 -15.66 -16.88
CA PHE A 185 1.55 -14.37 -16.28
C PHE A 185 2.80 -14.51 -15.39
N PRO A 186 3.72 -13.52 -15.41
CA PRO A 186 4.98 -13.61 -14.67
C PRO A 186 4.82 -13.35 -13.17
N TYR A 187 3.64 -12.94 -12.72
CA TYR A 187 3.35 -12.59 -11.33
C TYR A 187 1.91 -13.00 -10.94
N GLY A 188 1.69 -13.33 -9.67
CA GLY A 188 0.34 -13.39 -9.11
C GLY A 188 -0.19 -11.97 -8.87
N VAL A 189 -1.50 -11.78 -8.93
CA VAL A 189 -2.13 -10.46 -8.79
C VAL A 189 -3.11 -10.47 -7.63
N VAL A 190 -3.04 -9.43 -6.81
CA VAL A 190 -4.14 -8.99 -5.93
C VAL A 190 -4.35 -7.51 -6.22
N ALA A 191 -5.51 -7.17 -6.77
CA ALA A 191 -5.81 -5.79 -7.15
C ALA A 191 -7.18 -5.38 -6.61
N ALA A 192 -7.28 -4.17 -6.08
CA ALA A 192 -8.48 -3.64 -5.45
C ALA A 192 -8.82 -2.28 -6.06
N ASP A 193 -10.03 -2.16 -6.61
CA ASP A 193 -10.53 -0.99 -7.35
C ASP A 193 -9.50 -0.41 -8.32
N TYR A 194 -8.73 -1.28 -8.99
CA TYR A 194 -7.54 -0.89 -9.78
C TYR A 194 -7.84 -0.07 -11.05
N ARG A 195 -9.12 0.17 -11.32
CA ARG A 195 -9.62 1.05 -12.38
C ARG A 195 -10.07 2.42 -11.84
N SER A 196 -9.95 2.65 -10.53
CA SER A 196 -10.39 3.86 -9.83
C SER A 196 -9.19 4.69 -9.37
N GLU A 197 -9.42 5.98 -9.06
CA GLU A 197 -8.38 6.91 -8.61
C GLU A 197 -7.70 6.50 -7.29
N ASN A 198 -8.33 5.67 -6.47
CA ASN A 198 -7.77 5.17 -5.20
C ASN A 198 -7.42 3.68 -5.27
N GLY A 199 -7.29 3.13 -6.48
CA GLY A 199 -7.02 1.71 -6.66
C GLY A 199 -5.61 1.30 -6.26
N SER A 200 -5.45 0.00 -5.98
CA SER A 200 -4.17 -0.61 -5.62
C SER A 200 -3.95 -1.91 -6.39
N ILE A 201 -2.70 -2.18 -6.74
CA ILE A 201 -2.27 -3.41 -7.41
C ILE A 201 -1.06 -3.95 -6.66
N CYS A 202 -1.12 -5.20 -6.21
CA CYS A 202 0.02 -5.92 -5.67
C CYS A 202 0.34 -7.15 -6.51
N LEU A 203 1.59 -7.22 -6.95
CA LEU A 203 2.11 -8.23 -7.84
C LEU A 203 3.09 -9.11 -7.06
N LYS A 204 2.81 -10.41 -7.01
CA LYS A 204 3.70 -11.42 -6.43
C LYS A 204 4.57 -12.01 -7.53
N HIS A 205 5.82 -11.59 -7.62
CA HIS A 205 6.71 -12.08 -8.68
C HIS A 205 6.91 -13.60 -8.58
N TYR A 206 6.78 -14.31 -9.69
CA TYR A 206 7.04 -15.74 -9.69
C TYR A 206 8.49 -16.07 -10.03
N THR A 207 9.23 -16.54 -9.03
CA THR A 207 10.65 -16.89 -9.15
C THR A 207 10.89 -18.16 -9.98
N PHE A 208 11.96 -18.18 -10.77
CA PHE A 208 12.42 -19.37 -11.48
C PHE A 208 13.37 -20.19 -10.61
N LYS A 209 12.95 -21.40 -10.26
CA LYS A 209 13.69 -22.36 -9.42
C LYS A 209 14.21 -21.76 -8.10
N GLY A 210 13.49 -20.80 -7.54
CA GLY A 210 13.82 -20.16 -6.27
C GLY A 210 13.74 -21.14 -5.09
N GLU A 211 14.58 -20.92 -4.08
CA GLU A 211 14.60 -21.72 -2.84
C GLU A 211 13.54 -21.27 -1.84
N SER A 212 13.31 -19.95 -1.76
CA SER A 212 12.33 -19.38 -0.85
C SER A 212 10.90 -19.52 -1.37
N TYR A 213 10.00 -19.80 -0.44
CA TYR A 213 8.57 -19.71 -0.67
C TYR A 213 8.08 -18.26 -0.68
N ASP A 214 8.79 -17.41 0.05
CA ASP A 214 8.56 -15.97 0.08
C ASP A 214 9.08 -15.39 -1.21
N LYS A 215 8.15 -14.77 -1.93
CA LYS A 215 8.41 -14.17 -3.23
C LYS A 215 8.21 -12.67 -3.09
N PRO A 216 9.06 -11.86 -3.73
CA PRO A 216 8.98 -10.43 -3.56
C PRO A 216 7.65 -9.91 -4.09
N TRP A 217 7.06 -9.00 -3.31
CA TRP A 217 5.88 -8.25 -3.71
C TRP A 217 6.28 -6.88 -4.23
N ILE A 218 5.56 -6.45 -5.27
CA ILE A 218 5.59 -5.09 -5.79
C ILE A 218 4.17 -4.56 -5.67
N CYS A 219 3.99 -3.50 -4.89
CA CYS A 219 2.69 -2.87 -4.72
C CYS A 219 2.72 -1.47 -5.32
N LEU A 220 1.67 -1.15 -6.08
CA LEU A 220 1.48 0.09 -6.81
C LEU A 220 0.16 0.71 -6.40
N ALA A 221 0.19 2.02 -6.15
CA ALA A 221 -0.99 2.87 -6.03
C ALA A 221 -1.18 3.67 -7.31
N SER A 222 -2.38 4.19 -7.53
CA SER A 222 -2.68 5.11 -8.63
C SER A 222 -1.69 6.29 -8.72
N ALA A 223 -1.19 6.76 -7.57
CA ALA A 223 -0.18 7.82 -7.46
C ALA A 223 1.17 7.48 -8.13
N ASP A 224 1.47 6.20 -8.37
CA ASP A 224 2.67 5.75 -9.09
C ASP A 224 2.59 6.00 -10.62
N GLY A 225 1.47 6.54 -11.10
CA GLY A 225 1.32 7.12 -12.44
C GLY A 225 1.45 6.09 -13.55
N ARG A 226 2.40 6.29 -14.47
CA ARG A 226 2.51 5.51 -15.72
C ARG A 226 2.64 4.01 -15.49
N TRP A 227 3.35 3.59 -14.44
CA TRP A 227 3.61 2.18 -14.18
C TRP A 227 2.36 1.48 -13.64
N TYR A 228 1.63 2.16 -12.76
CA TYR A 228 0.30 1.71 -12.34
C TYR A 228 -0.62 1.53 -13.54
N ALA A 229 -0.71 2.53 -14.43
CA ALA A 229 -1.55 2.46 -15.62
C ALA A 229 -1.15 1.30 -16.55
N GLN A 230 0.16 1.05 -16.71
CA GLN A 230 0.65 -0.07 -17.51
C GLN A 230 0.21 -1.42 -16.92
N PHE A 231 0.39 -1.65 -15.62
CA PHE A 231 -0.02 -2.91 -14.99
C PHE A 231 -1.54 -3.07 -14.92
N ALA A 232 -2.30 -1.98 -14.72
CA ALA A 232 -3.76 -2.02 -14.81
C ALA A 232 -4.23 -2.46 -16.21
N GLY A 233 -3.63 -1.88 -17.27
CA GLY A 233 -3.93 -2.27 -18.66
C GLY A 233 -3.49 -3.70 -18.99
N GLU A 234 -2.38 -4.17 -18.43
CA GLU A 234 -1.92 -5.55 -18.60
C GLU A 234 -2.85 -6.56 -17.90
N ILE A 235 -3.33 -6.25 -16.69
CA ILE A 235 -4.36 -7.04 -15.98
C ILE A 235 -5.64 -7.13 -16.82
N ASP A 236 -6.09 -6.01 -17.39
CA ASP A 236 -7.27 -5.97 -18.25
C ASP A 236 -7.06 -6.81 -19.52
N SER A 237 -5.89 -6.72 -20.14
CA SER A 237 -5.55 -7.51 -21.34
C SER A 237 -5.55 -9.00 -21.05
N TYR A 238 -4.95 -9.44 -19.94
CA TYR A 238 -5.01 -10.85 -19.52
C TYR A 238 -6.45 -11.31 -19.24
N TRP A 239 -7.24 -10.46 -18.59
CA TRP A 239 -8.63 -10.77 -18.27
C TRP A 239 -9.48 -10.97 -19.53
N ASP A 240 -9.29 -10.11 -20.53
CA ASP A 240 -10.07 -10.13 -21.77
C ASP A 240 -9.71 -11.34 -22.66
N GLU A 241 -8.44 -11.76 -22.67
CA GLU A 241 -7.97 -12.98 -23.34
C GLU A 241 -8.34 -14.27 -22.60
N ALA A 242 -8.58 -14.20 -21.29
CA ALA A 242 -8.91 -15.38 -20.49
C ALA A 242 -10.33 -15.91 -20.80
N ARG A 243 -10.45 -17.23 -20.87
CA ARG A 243 -11.71 -17.91 -21.16
C ARG A 243 -12.63 -17.93 -19.93
N PRO A 244 -13.91 -17.54 -20.03
CA PRO A 244 -14.84 -17.64 -18.91
C PRO A 244 -15.11 -19.09 -18.53
N VAL A 245 -15.17 -19.35 -17.23
CA VAL A 245 -15.70 -20.61 -16.68
C VAL A 245 -17.19 -20.41 -16.44
N VAL A 246 -18.01 -21.15 -17.19
CA VAL A 246 -19.46 -21.17 -17.01
C VAL A 246 -19.77 -22.36 -16.09
N ALA A 247 -20.61 -22.13 -15.08
CA ALA A 247 -21.12 -23.17 -14.19
C ALA A 247 -22.10 -24.09 -14.92
#